data_AF-A0A7S1WLI7-F1
#
_entry.id   AF-A0A7S1WLI7-F1
#
_cell.length_a   1.000
_cell.length_b   1.000
_cell.length_c   1.000
_cell.angle_alpha   90.00
_cell.angle_beta   90.00
_cell.angle_gamma   90.00
#
_symmetry.space_group_name_H-M   'P 1'
#
loop_
_entity.id
_entity.type
_entity.pdbx_description
1 polymer ?
#
loop_
_entity_poly.entity_id
_entity_poly.type
_entity_poly.pdbx_seq_one_letter_code
_entity_poly.pdbx_strand_id
1 'polypeptide(L)'
;WGSVKGRPFPPEGYDLASRLKPGETVHITAETLAKLVVCLVADIADQLTDRLTYTEVYHHEEPELNWPGNGQPGLGVAMFSRMLKSARPYLEVVPPIFNGCTEQLSEKAEVRARDLYWQTMQDEGKMTVDEREAAYRRVSELNPYVAEPHVMLSQELYRKHAFAEAVHEAASALEIFYQWGTAWDKRHHYAQWVGFARMMVLRSKRREQGLLSLPSHKILEFEEEVKEEDLGYDPDTRVTYLQDVLKGFRDTTEREPRSRL
;
A
#
# COMPACT_ATOMS: atom_id res chain seq x y z
N TRP A 1 29.26 -8.23 -7.62
CA TRP A 1 29.01 -6.95 -6.95
C TRP A 1 29.18 -7.12 -5.45
N GLY A 2 30.36 -6.74 -4.92
CA GLY A 2 30.75 -6.96 -3.52
C GLY A 2 30.39 -5.83 -2.56
N SER A 3 29.41 -4.97 -2.91
CA SER A 3 28.94 -3.96 -1.96
C SER A 3 28.14 -4.65 -0.85
N VAL A 4 28.49 -4.38 0.40
CA VAL A 4 27.63 -4.72 1.55
C VAL A 4 26.25 -4.12 1.30
N LYS A 5 25.20 -4.96 1.32
CA LYS A 5 23.82 -4.56 1.01
C LYS A 5 23.45 -3.27 1.77
N GLY A 6 22.97 -2.24 1.06
CA GLY A 6 22.53 -0.97 1.64
C GLY A 6 23.63 0.09 1.86
N ARG A 7 24.88 -0.15 1.45
CA ARG A 7 25.92 0.89 1.40
C ARG A 7 25.82 1.74 0.12
N PRO A 8 26.18 3.03 0.15
CA PRO A 8 26.26 3.85 -1.06
C PRO A 8 27.17 3.23 -2.12
N PHE A 9 26.90 3.53 -3.39
CA PHE A 9 27.80 3.20 -4.48
C PHE A 9 29.15 3.91 -4.31
N PRO A 10 30.25 3.43 -4.90
CA PRO A 10 31.49 4.17 -5.01
C PRO A 10 31.24 5.49 -5.77
N PRO A 11 31.67 6.66 -5.25
CA PRO A 11 31.47 7.95 -5.92
C PRO A 11 32.05 8.01 -7.34
N GLU A 12 33.15 7.29 -7.58
CA GLU A 12 33.82 7.17 -8.86
C GLU A 12 33.01 6.35 -9.89
N GLY A 13 31.96 5.64 -9.49
CA GLY A 13 31.18 4.79 -10.41
C GLY A 13 31.85 3.45 -10.72
N TYR A 14 31.54 2.89 -11.88
CA TYR A 14 32.01 1.58 -12.32
C TYR A 14 32.37 1.56 -13.79
N ASP A 15 33.47 0.89 -14.11
CA ASP A 15 33.85 0.54 -15.48
C ASP A 15 33.34 -0.87 -15.80
N LEU A 16 32.48 -0.99 -16.82
CA LEU A 16 31.86 -2.24 -17.24
C LEU A 16 32.19 -2.55 -18.70
N ALA A 17 32.46 -3.82 -19.00
CA ALA A 17 32.62 -4.25 -20.39
C ALA A 17 31.31 -4.11 -21.16
N SER A 18 31.37 -3.50 -22.34
CA SER A 18 30.20 -3.34 -23.21
C SER A 18 29.78 -4.69 -23.81
N ARG A 19 28.51 -5.05 -23.64
CA ARG A 19 27.92 -6.22 -24.33
C ARG A 19 27.61 -5.94 -25.80
N LEU A 20 27.35 -4.69 -26.17
CA LEU A 20 27.03 -4.29 -27.55
C LEU A 20 28.28 -4.11 -28.41
N LYS A 21 29.40 -3.76 -27.79
CA LYS A 21 30.68 -3.53 -28.46
C LYS A 21 31.80 -4.28 -27.72
N PRO A 22 32.01 -5.57 -28.04
CA PRO A 22 33.02 -6.39 -27.38
C PRO A 22 34.41 -5.75 -27.45
N GLY A 23 35.10 -5.66 -26.31
CA GLY A 23 36.42 -5.02 -26.19
C GLY A 23 36.39 -3.55 -25.77
N GLU A 24 35.23 -2.91 -25.76
CA GLU A 24 35.07 -1.56 -25.20
C GLU A 24 34.63 -1.59 -23.73
N THR A 25 35.13 -0.62 -22.96
CA THR A 25 34.70 -0.36 -21.58
C THR A 25 33.79 0.86 -21.56
N VAL A 26 32.66 0.74 -20.84
CA VAL A 26 31.71 1.82 -20.60
C VAL A 26 31.80 2.22 -19.13
N HIS A 27 32.06 3.50 -18.90
CA HIS A 27 32.02 4.08 -17.56
C HIS A 27 30.59 4.47 -17.18
N ILE A 28 30.13 4.00 -16.01
CA ILE A 28 28.83 4.36 -15.44
C ILE A 28 29.04 5.10 -14.13
N THR A 29 28.63 6.36 -14.08
CA THR A 29 28.72 7.20 -12.88
C THR A 29 27.77 6.71 -11.78
N ALA A 30 28.08 7.04 -10.52
CA ALA A 30 27.19 6.73 -9.38
C ALA A 30 25.79 7.32 -9.53
N GLU A 31 25.68 8.53 -10.09
CA GLU A 31 24.42 9.20 -10.42
C GLU A 31 23.61 8.42 -11.47
N THR A 32 24.26 8.01 -12.57
CA THR A 32 23.60 7.22 -13.62
C THR A 32 23.13 5.89 -13.05
N LEU A 33 23.96 5.21 -12.25
CA LEU A 33 23.60 3.96 -11.59
C LEU A 33 22.42 4.13 -10.64
N ALA A 34 22.38 5.21 -9.86
CA ALA A 34 21.28 5.51 -8.94
C ALA A 34 19.95 5.68 -9.68
N LYS A 35 19.94 6.42 -10.79
CA LYS A 35 18.74 6.57 -11.64
C LYS A 35 18.28 5.23 -12.22
N LEU A 36 19.21 4.42 -12.72
CA LEU A 36 18.90 3.07 -13.22
C LEU A 36 18.34 2.16 -12.12
N VAL A 37 18.85 2.25 -10.90
CA VAL A 37 18.34 1.50 -9.75
C VAL A 37 16.92 1.91 -9.38
N VAL A 38 16.58 3.20 -9.44
CA VAL A 38 15.19 3.65 -9.24
C VAL A 38 14.27 3.05 -10.30
N CYS A 39 14.64 3.13 -11.59
CA CYS A 39 13.86 2.54 -12.67
C CYS A 39 13.71 1.02 -12.51
N LEU A 40 14.78 0.32 -12.12
CA LEU A 40 14.78 -1.12 -11.89
C LEU A 40 13.86 -1.50 -10.72
N VAL A 41 13.88 -0.74 -9.62
CA VAL A 41 12.98 -0.99 -8.48
C VAL A 41 11.53 -0.77 -8.88
N ALA A 42 11.22 0.29 -9.64
CA ALA A 42 9.86 0.53 -10.13
C ALA A 42 9.39 -0.61 -11.06
N ASP A 43 10.22 -1.03 -12.00
CA ASP A 43 9.91 -2.12 -12.95
C ASP A 43 9.67 -3.45 -12.22
N ILE A 44 10.54 -3.82 -11.26
CA ILE A 44 10.34 -5.05 -10.48
C ILE A 44 9.13 -4.92 -9.57
N ALA A 45 8.88 -3.75 -8.97
CA ALA A 45 7.71 -3.55 -8.13
C ALA A 45 6.43 -3.76 -8.95
N ASP A 46 6.27 -3.07 -10.07
CA ASP A 46 5.12 -3.21 -10.97
C ASP A 46 4.91 -4.68 -11.36
N GLN A 47 5.99 -5.37 -11.73
CA GLN A 47 5.97 -6.80 -12.00
C GLN A 47 5.44 -7.59 -10.79
N LEU A 48 6.05 -7.49 -9.60
CA LEU A 48 5.62 -8.25 -8.42
C LEU A 48 4.17 -7.97 -7.97
N THR A 49 3.66 -6.79 -8.30
CA THR A 49 2.33 -6.28 -7.91
C THR A 49 1.23 -6.54 -8.93
N ASP A 50 1.60 -6.85 -10.18
CA ASP A 50 0.66 -7.29 -11.20
C ASP A 50 0.60 -8.83 -11.26
N ARG A 51 -0.41 -9.38 -11.96
CA ARG A 51 -0.54 -10.83 -12.21
C ARG A 51 0.50 -11.27 -13.25
N LEU A 52 1.76 -11.38 -12.81
CA LEU A 52 2.92 -11.74 -13.63
C LEU A 52 2.76 -13.10 -14.30
N THR A 53 2.37 -13.11 -15.57
CA THR A 53 2.48 -14.31 -16.41
C THR A 53 3.93 -14.79 -16.53
N TYR A 54 4.93 -13.91 -16.56
CA TYR A 54 6.32 -14.37 -16.74
C TYR A 54 6.84 -15.12 -15.50
N THR A 55 6.84 -14.51 -14.32
CA THR A 55 7.41 -15.18 -13.13
C THR A 55 6.52 -16.32 -12.63
N GLU A 56 5.19 -16.17 -12.69
CA GLU A 56 4.25 -17.18 -12.20
C GLU A 56 3.98 -18.31 -13.20
N VAL A 57 4.37 -18.18 -14.48
CA VAL A 57 4.19 -19.24 -15.49
C VAL A 57 5.52 -19.76 -16.04
N TYR A 58 6.55 -18.92 -16.22
CA TYR A 58 7.87 -19.35 -16.72
C TYR A 58 8.86 -19.76 -15.63
N HIS A 59 8.91 -19.08 -14.48
CA HIS A 59 9.88 -19.40 -13.43
C HIS A 59 9.34 -20.41 -12.40
N HIS A 60 8.02 -20.41 -12.18
CA HIS A 60 7.34 -21.34 -11.28
C HIS A 60 6.28 -22.10 -12.08
N GLU A 61 6.60 -23.31 -12.51
CA GLU A 61 5.60 -24.23 -13.08
C GLU A 61 4.85 -24.88 -11.90
N GLU A 62 3.68 -24.35 -11.55
CA GLU A 62 2.73 -25.01 -10.64
C GLU A 62 1.60 -25.65 -11.48
N PRO A 63 1.81 -26.85 -12.05
CA PRO A 63 0.85 -27.45 -12.98
C PRO A 63 -0.51 -27.75 -12.35
N GLU A 64 -0.59 -27.78 -11.01
CA GLU A 64 -1.83 -28.02 -10.27
C GLU A 64 -2.72 -26.77 -10.14
N LEU A 65 -2.19 -25.56 -10.33
CA LEU A 65 -2.94 -24.31 -10.21
C LEU A 65 -3.18 -23.65 -11.57
N ASN A 66 -4.41 -23.20 -11.81
CA ASN A 66 -4.69 -22.36 -12.97
C ASN A 66 -4.10 -20.96 -12.76
N TRP A 67 -3.65 -20.31 -13.84
CA TRP A 67 -3.26 -18.91 -13.81
C TRP A 67 -4.40 -18.05 -13.22
N PRO A 68 -4.11 -17.07 -12.35
CA PRO A 68 -2.80 -16.61 -11.85
C PRO A 68 -2.39 -17.18 -10.47
N GLY A 69 -2.64 -18.47 -10.22
CA GLY A 69 -2.27 -19.14 -8.97
C GLY A 69 -3.08 -18.68 -7.75
N ASN A 70 -2.50 -18.80 -6.56
CA ASN A 70 -3.17 -18.48 -5.30
C ASN A 70 -3.32 -16.96 -5.04
N GLY A 71 -2.59 -16.10 -5.77
CA GLY A 71 -2.63 -14.64 -5.59
C GLY A 71 -1.89 -14.13 -4.36
N GLN A 72 -1.02 -14.94 -3.73
CA GLN A 72 -0.23 -14.53 -2.58
C GLN A 72 0.72 -13.37 -2.95
N PRO A 73 0.82 -12.31 -2.11
CA PRO A 73 1.73 -11.20 -2.37
C PRO A 73 3.20 -11.62 -2.48
N GLY A 74 3.92 -10.96 -3.39
CA GLY A 74 5.34 -11.20 -3.62
C GLY A 74 6.24 -10.63 -2.51
N LEU A 75 7.50 -11.09 -2.51
CA LEU A 75 8.58 -10.55 -1.67
C LEU A 75 9.51 -9.69 -2.52
N GLY A 76 9.87 -8.51 -2.03
CA GLY A 76 10.73 -7.55 -2.72
C GLY A 76 10.97 -6.25 -1.96
N VAL A 77 10.12 -5.89 -1.01
CA VAL A 77 10.14 -4.64 -0.24
C VAL A 77 11.47 -4.48 0.54
N ALA A 78 11.99 -5.55 1.14
CA ALA A 78 13.30 -5.53 1.81
C ALA A 78 14.46 -5.35 0.83
N MET A 79 14.37 -5.89 -0.39
CA MET A 79 15.37 -5.67 -1.42
C MET A 79 15.33 -4.21 -1.90
N PHE A 80 14.14 -3.71 -2.23
CA PHE A 80 13.90 -2.35 -2.71
C PHE A 80 14.44 -1.30 -1.74
N SER A 81 14.11 -1.43 -0.45
CA SER A 81 14.57 -0.48 0.57
C SER A 81 16.10 -0.36 0.65
N ARG A 82 16.84 -1.46 0.42
CA ARG A 82 18.31 -1.44 0.42
C ARG A 82 18.88 -0.85 -0.85
N MET A 83 18.31 -1.23 -2.00
CA MET A 83 18.73 -0.70 -3.30
C MET A 83 18.57 0.82 -3.35
N LEU A 84 17.41 1.32 -2.90
CA LEU A 84 17.13 2.74 -2.90
C LEU A 84 17.94 3.50 -1.84
N LYS A 85 18.23 2.89 -0.69
CA LYS A 85 19.16 3.47 0.27
C LYS A 85 20.57 3.62 -0.27
N SER A 86 21.06 2.64 -1.03
CA SER A 86 22.34 2.73 -1.73
C SER A 86 22.35 3.85 -2.78
N ALA A 87 21.22 4.06 -3.47
CA ALA A 87 21.07 5.08 -4.51
C ALA A 87 20.89 6.50 -3.96
N ARG A 88 20.23 6.66 -2.80
CA ARG A 88 19.80 7.94 -2.23
C ARG A 88 20.83 9.07 -2.31
N PRO A 89 22.11 8.90 -1.95
CA PRO A 89 23.08 10.00 -1.94
C PRO A 89 23.34 10.64 -3.31
N TYR A 90 22.97 9.96 -4.39
CA TYR A 90 23.23 10.36 -5.78
C TYR A 90 21.95 10.74 -6.54
N LEU A 91 20.81 10.81 -5.86
CA LEU A 91 19.54 11.19 -6.44
C LEU A 91 19.26 12.68 -6.20
N GLU A 92 18.99 13.41 -7.28
CA GLU A 92 18.50 14.79 -7.21
C GLU A 92 17.07 14.83 -6.66
N VAL A 93 16.20 13.94 -7.15
CA VAL A 93 14.83 13.76 -6.67
C VAL A 93 14.71 12.39 -6.03
N VAL A 94 14.43 12.37 -4.72
CA VAL A 94 14.36 11.13 -3.94
C VAL A 94 12.92 10.62 -3.90
N PRO A 95 12.67 9.34 -4.24
CA PRO A 95 11.36 8.73 -4.06
C PRO A 95 10.90 8.81 -2.60
N PRO A 96 9.61 9.09 -2.33
CA PRO A 96 9.12 9.29 -0.96
C PRO A 96 9.04 8.00 -0.13
N ILE A 97 9.04 6.84 -0.78
CA ILE A 97 8.99 5.51 -0.13
C ILE A 97 10.18 5.28 0.81
N PHE A 98 9.99 4.40 1.80
CA PHE A 98 11.02 4.06 2.80
C PHE A 98 11.57 5.26 3.58
N ASN A 99 10.69 6.19 3.93
CA ASN A 99 11.02 7.46 4.58
C ASN A 99 12.04 8.26 3.76
N GLY A 100 11.76 8.43 2.47
CA GLY A 100 12.72 9.04 1.54
C GLY A 100 13.96 8.15 1.33
N CYS A 101 13.81 6.84 1.19
CA CYS A 101 14.92 5.93 0.93
C CYS A 101 16.01 5.91 2.03
N THR A 102 15.69 6.25 3.28
CA THR A 102 16.66 6.20 4.42
C THR A 102 16.57 4.92 5.23
N GLU A 103 15.39 4.31 5.25
CA GLU A 103 15.10 3.13 6.06
C GLU A 103 15.26 1.83 5.27
N GLN A 104 15.42 0.73 6.00
CA GLN A 104 15.58 -0.61 5.41
C GLN A 104 14.66 -1.59 6.12
N LEU A 105 13.97 -2.39 5.34
CA LEU A 105 13.18 -3.50 5.84
C LEU A 105 14.05 -4.76 5.98
N SER A 106 13.81 -5.50 7.06
CA SER A 106 14.41 -6.81 7.28
C SER A 106 13.74 -7.86 6.40
N GLU A 107 14.52 -8.69 5.69
CA GLU A 107 14.00 -9.83 4.90
C GLU A 107 13.14 -10.75 5.79
N LYS A 108 13.57 -11.01 7.04
CA LYS A 108 12.82 -11.85 7.98
C LYS A 108 11.51 -11.21 8.42
N ALA A 109 11.47 -9.87 8.55
CA ALA A 109 10.26 -9.16 8.93
C ALA A 109 9.26 -9.16 7.77
N GLU A 110 9.75 -8.93 6.54
CA GLU A 110 8.92 -8.99 5.33
C GLU A 110 8.26 -10.35 5.14
N VAL A 111 9.01 -11.45 5.24
CA VAL A 111 8.45 -12.81 5.11
C VAL A 111 7.38 -13.06 6.16
N ARG A 112 7.65 -12.70 7.42
CA ARG A 112 6.66 -12.86 8.51
C ARG A 112 5.42 -12.03 8.29
N ALA A 113 5.56 -10.79 7.81
CA ALA A 113 4.43 -9.92 7.49
C ALA A 113 3.57 -10.52 6.37
N ARG A 114 4.22 -10.97 5.28
CA ARG A 114 3.56 -11.60 4.13
C ARG A 114 2.80 -12.86 4.52
N ASP A 115 3.46 -13.76 5.25
CA ASP A 115 2.86 -15.04 5.66
C ASP A 115 1.69 -14.82 6.61
N LEU A 116 1.83 -13.93 7.60
CA LEU A 116 0.76 -13.61 8.54
C LEU A 116 -0.43 -12.98 7.81
N TYR A 117 -0.20 -11.98 6.96
CA TYR A 117 -1.25 -11.35 6.15
C TYR A 117 -2.00 -12.38 5.30
N TRP A 118 -1.26 -13.26 4.62
CA TRP A 118 -1.82 -14.28 3.74
C TRP A 118 -2.64 -15.31 4.52
N GLN A 119 -2.15 -15.73 5.68
CA GLN A 119 -2.89 -16.64 6.55
C GLN A 119 -4.19 -16.00 7.06
N THR A 120 -4.13 -14.76 7.55
CA THR A 120 -5.31 -14.03 8.03
C THR A 120 -6.38 -13.90 6.94
N MET A 121 -5.95 -13.68 5.70
CA MET A 121 -6.85 -13.62 4.55
C MET A 121 -7.49 -14.97 4.21
N GLN A 122 -6.75 -16.06 4.27
CA GLN A 122 -7.29 -17.40 4.00
C GLN A 122 -8.22 -17.90 5.11
N ASP A 123 -7.94 -17.52 6.36
CA ASP A 123 -8.69 -17.95 7.53
C ASP A 123 -9.71 -16.90 8.00
N GLU A 124 -10.07 -15.91 7.16
CA GLU A 124 -10.97 -14.80 7.54
C GLU A 124 -12.26 -15.29 8.19
N GLY A 125 -12.89 -16.32 7.63
CA GLY A 125 -14.14 -16.91 8.14
C GLY A 125 -13.99 -17.79 9.38
N LYS A 126 -12.75 -18.09 9.81
CA LYS A 126 -12.46 -18.89 11.01
C LYS A 126 -11.97 -18.04 12.18
N MET A 127 -11.47 -16.84 11.90
CA MET A 127 -10.96 -15.90 12.90
C MET A 127 -12.07 -14.98 13.42
N THR A 128 -11.96 -14.59 14.68
CA THR A 128 -12.76 -13.51 15.27
C THR A 128 -12.29 -12.14 14.77
N VAL A 129 -13.10 -11.10 14.96
CA VAL A 129 -12.73 -9.71 14.63
C VAL A 129 -11.48 -9.28 15.38
N ASP A 130 -11.36 -9.63 16.67
CA ASP A 130 -10.20 -9.26 17.50
C ASP A 130 -8.91 -9.96 17.05
N GLU A 131 -8.98 -11.23 16.65
CA GLU A 131 -7.83 -11.96 16.12
C GLU A 131 -7.36 -11.37 14.79
N ARG A 132 -8.28 -11.00 13.89
CA ARG A 132 -7.93 -10.34 12.62
C ARG A 132 -7.33 -8.96 12.85
N GLU A 133 -7.91 -8.16 13.75
CA GLU A 133 -7.36 -6.85 14.13
C GLU A 133 -5.92 -6.99 14.62
N ALA A 134 -5.67 -7.88 15.58
CA ALA A 134 -4.34 -8.11 16.13
C ALA A 134 -3.35 -8.57 15.06
N ALA A 135 -3.77 -9.44 14.15
CA ALA A 135 -2.94 -9.89 13.04
C ALA A 135 -2.59 -8.74 12.09
N TYR A 136 -3.55 -7.93 11.64
CA TYR A 136 -3.27 -6.82 10.72
C TYR A 136 -2.42 -5.70 11.35
N ARG A 137 -2.60 -5.41 12.66
CA ARG A 137 -1.68 -4.53 13.39
C ARG A 137 -0.27 -5.09 13.36
N ARG A 138 -0.12 -6.39 13.64
CA ARG A 138 1.19 -7.04 13.65
C ARG A 138 1.85 -7.05 12.27
N VAL A 139 1.10 -7.25 11.21
CA VAL A 139 1.60 -7.14 9.83
C VAL A 139 2.13 -5.74 9.57
N SER A 140 1.36 -4.70 9.94
CA SER A 140 1.73 -3.30 9.72
C SER A 140 2.97 -2.88 10.52
N GLU A 141 3.17 -3.43 11.72
CA GLU A 141 4.41 -3.27 12.47
C GLU A 141 5.62 -3.95 11.81
N LEU A 142 5.42 -5.15 11.28
CA LEU A 142 6.50 -5.93 10.65
C LEU A 142 6.90 -5.36 9.29
N ASN A 143 5.94 -4.81 8.54
CA ASN A 143 6.17 -4.16 7.26
C ASN A 143 5.30 -2.89 7.15
N PRO A 144 5.85 -1.72 7.53
CA PRO A 144 5.11 -0.45 7.52
C PRO A 144 5.02 0.18 6.13
N TYR A 145 5.53 -0.48 5.08
CA TYR A 145 5.59 0.07 3.72
C TYR A 145 4.60 -0.60 2.76
N VAL A 146 3.63 -1.35 3.28
CA VAL A 146 2.53 -1.95 2.50
C VAL A 146 1.19 -1.45 3.03
N ALA A 147 0.27 -1.12 2.13
CA ALA A 147 -0.91 -0.35 2.47
C ALA A 147 -2.12 -1.22 2.86
N GLU A 148 -2.23 -2.40 2.26
CA GLU A 148 -3.40 -3.28 2.35
C GLU A 148 -3.69 -3.79 3.76
N PRO A 149 -2.69 -4.11 4.61
CA PRO A 149 -2.94 -4.43 6.01
C PRO A 149 -3.63 -3.29 6.76
N HIS A 150 -3.28 -2.03 6.48
CA HIS A 150 -3.94 -0.86 7.05
C HIS A 150 -5.40 -0.71 6.56
N VAL A 151 -5.67 -1.01 5.28
CA VAL A 151 -7.04 -1.02 4.74
C VAL A 151 -7.91 -2.04 5.48
N MET A 152 -7.39 -3.25 5.67
CA MET A 152 -8.09 -4.31 6.39
C MET A 152 -8.28 -4.01 7.87
N LEU A 153 -7.24 -3.50 8.51
CA LEU A 153 -7.31 -3.07 9.91
C LEU A 153 -8.38 -2.00 10.11
N SER A 154 -8.44 -1.00 9.22
CA SER A 154 -9.51 0.00 9.21
C SER A 154 -10.90 -0.64 9.14
N GLN A 155 -11.08 -1.69 8.33
CA GLN A 155 -12.36 -2.39 8.22
C GLN A 155 -12.73 -3.13 9.51
N GLU A 156 -11.79 -3.82 10.17
CA GLU A 156 -12.04 -4.46 11.47
C GLU A 156 -12.36 -3.43 12.57
N LEU A 157 -11.63 -2.32 12.61
CA LEU A 157 -11.87 -1.23 13.56
C LEU A 157 -13.24 -0.59 13.36
N TYR A 158 -13.66 -0.41 12.11
CA TYR A 158 -15.00 0.05 11.79
C TYR A 158 -16.07 -0.90 12.32
N ARG A 159 -15.88 -2.23 12.17
CA ARG A 159 -16.81 -3.25 12.73
C ARG A 159 -16.90 -3.17 14.25
N LYS A 160 -15.81 -2.80 14.92
CA LYS A 160 -15.75 -2.58 16.37
C LYS A 160 -16.23 -1.20 16.83
N HIS A 161 -16.75 -0.38 15.92
CA HIS A 161 -17.16 0.99 16.21
C HIS A 161 -16.02 1.91 16.67
N ALA A 162 -14.76 1.51 16.48
CA ALA A 162 -13.57 2.31 16.73
C ALA A 162 -13.31 3.26 15.55
N PHE A 163 -14.26 4.15 15.27
CA PHE A 163 -14.30 4.92 14.02
C PHE A 163 -13.11 5.86 13.83
N ALA A 164 -12.63 6.50 14.89
CA ALA A 164 -11.47 7.39 14.82
C ALA A 164 -10.20 6.64 14.38
N GLU A 165 -9.96 5.45 14.95
CA GLU A 165 -8.85 4.58 14.56
C GLU A 165 -9.03 4.05 13.14
N ALA A 166 -10.26 3.68 12.75
CA ALA A 166 -10.54 3.25 11.38
C ALA A 166 -10.22 4.35 10.34
N VAL A 167 -10.55 5.62 10.63
CA VAL A 167 -10.15 6.75 9.78
C VAL A 167 -8.63 6.84 9.68
N HIS A 168 -7.94 6.73 10.82
CA HIS A 168 -6.48 6.82 10.87
C HIS A 168 -5.82 5.75 9.98
N GLU A 169 -6.20 4.48 10.14
CA GLU A 169 -5.62 3.37 9.38
C GLU A 169 -5.92 3.48 7.88
N ALA A 170 -7.14 3.87 7.51
CA ALA A 170 -7.48 4.09 6.10
C ALA A 170 -6.67 5.25 5.47
N ALA A 171 -6.43 6.33 6.23
CA ALA A 171 -5.60 7.45 5.77
C ALA A 171 -4.12 7.04 5.63
N SER A 172 -3.59 6.26 6.58
CA SER A 172 -2.24 5.70 6.51
C SER A 172 -2.06 4.81 5.27
N ALA A 173 -3.06 3.97 4.96
CA ALA A 173 -3.05 3.17 3.72
C ALA A 173 -2.95 4.05 2.46
N LEU A 174 -3.73 5.14 2.39
CA LEU A 174 -3.71 6.06 1.26
C LEU A 174 -2.35 6.77 1.11
N GLU A 175 -1.73 7.16 2.22
CA GLU A 175 -0.38 7.73 2.21
C GLU A 175 0.61 6.76 1.57
N ILE A 176 0.61 5.49 1.99
CA ILE A 176 1.50 4.45 1.46
C ILE A 176 1.21 4.19 -0.02
N PHE A 177 -0.07 4.07 -0.41
CA PHE A 177 -0.46 3.91 -1.81
C PHE A 177 0.06 5.05 -2.69
N TYR A 178 -0.02 6.31 -2.24
CA TYR A 178 0.45 7.45 -3.03
C TYR A 178 1.96 7.59 -3.07
N GLN A 179 2.67 7.09 -2.05
CA GLN A 179 4.13 7.02 -2.10
C GLN A 179 4.60 5.98 -3.13
N TRP A 180 3.96 4.82 -3.20
CA TRP A 180 4.33 3.73 -4.11
C TRP A 180 3.79 3.89 -5.53
N GLY A 181 2.53 4.29 -5.68
CA GLY A 181 1.82 4.29 -6.96
C GLY A 181 1.35 2.91 -7.44
N THR A 182 1.48 1.86 -6.63
CA THR A 182 1.03 0.48 -6.93
C THR A 182 0.50 -0.23 -5.66
N ALA A 183 -0.08 -1.43 -5.81
CA ALA A 183 -0.63 -2.25 -4.73
C ALA A 183 0.26 -3.47 -4.45
N TRP A 184 0.57 -3.79 -3.21
CA TRP A 184 1.30 -5.01 -2.87
C TRP A 184 0.43 -6.27 -2.98
N ASP A 185 -0.87 -6.16 -2.67
CA ASP A 185 -1.81 -7.26 -2.85
C ASP A 185 -2.50 -7.20 -4.22
N LYS A 186 -2.00 -8.03 -5.13
CA LYS A 186 -2.48 -8.19 -6.51
C LYS A 186 -3.86 -8.84 -6.67
N ARG A 187 -4.55 -9.19 -5.58
CA ARG A 187 -5.95 -9.68 -5.67
C ARG A 187 -6.92 -8.62 -6.15
N HIS A 188 -6.63 -7.35 -5.87
CA HIS A 188 -7.36 -6.20 -6.38
C HIS A 188 -6.41 -5.22 -7.07
N HIS A 189 -6.93 -4.53 -8.08
CA HIS A 189 -6.16 -3.50 -8.78
C HIS A 189 -5.90 -2.30 -7.84
N TYR A 190 -4.77 -1.61 -8.02
CA TYR A 190 -4.40 -0.42 -7.25
C TYR A 190 -5.57 0.58 -7.09
N ALA A 191 -6.26 0.91 -8.18
CA ALA A 191 -7.40 1.83 -8.15
C ALA A 191 -8.57 1.34 -7.26
N GLN A 192 -8.79 0.04 -7.18
CA GLN A 192 -9.82 -0.55 -6.31
C GLN A 192 -9.43 -0.42 -4.84
N TRP A 193 -8.16 -0.72 -4.52
CA TRP A 193 -7.65 -0.54 -3.17
C TRP A 193 -7.72 0.91 -2.69
N VAL A 194 -7.25 1.86 -3.51
CA VAL A 194 -7.34 3.30 -3.22
C VAL A 194 -8.79 3.74 -3.08
N GLY A 195 -9.68 3.27 -3.97
CA GLY A 195 -11.10 3.55 -3.89
C GLY A 195 -11.73 3.07 -2.59
N PHE A 196 -11.43 1.85 -2.18
CA PHE A 196 -11.94 1.28 -0.94
C PHE A 196 -11.37 1.99 0.30
N ALA A 197 -10.07 2.30 0.32
CA ALA A 197 -9.46 3.05 1.42
C ALA A 197 -10.08 4.46 1.56
N ARG A 198 -10.35 5.17 0.46
CA ARG A 198 -11.09 6.46 0.47
C ARG A 198 -12.50 6.30 1.04
N MET A 199 -13.21 5.24 0.64
CA MET A 199 -14.53 4.94 1.18
C MET A 199 -14.48 4.64 2.68
N MET A 200 -13.45 3.94 3.14
CA MET A 200 -13.23 3.68 4.57
C MET A 200 -13.00 4.98 5.35
N VAL A 201 -12.16 5.90 4.86
CA VAL A 201 -12.00 7.24 5.47
C VAL A 201 -13.36 7.95 5.59
N LEU A 202 -14.10 8.04 4.48
CA LEU A 202 -15.38 8.74 4.45
C LEU A 202 -16.39 8.13 5.43
N ARG A 203 -16.63 6.82 5.33
CA ARG A 203 -17.69 6.17 6.11
C ARG A 203 -17.35 6.17 7.60
N SER A 204 -16.09 5.98 7.96
CA SER A 204 -15.63 5.99 9.34
C SER A 204 -15.74 7.39 9.92
N LYS A 205 -15.36 8.42 9.16
CA LYS A 205 -15.47 9.83 9.59
C LYS A 205 -16.91 10.24 9.85
N ARG A 206 -17.84 9.82 8.98
CA ARG A 206 -19.28 10.08 9.19
C ARG A 206 -19.78 9.42 10.46
N ARG A 207 -19.44 8.15 10.69
CA ARG A 207 -19.84 7.41 11.90
C ARG A 207 -19.22 7.98 13.17
N GLU A 208 -17.97 8.46 13.11
CA GLU A 208 -17.32 9.21 14.19
C GLU A 208 -18.12 10.48 14.56
N GLN A 209 -18.72 11.13 13.57
CA GLN A 209 -19.57 12.32 13.75
C GLN A 209 -21.03 11.99 14.12
N GLY A 210 -21.35 10.73 14.38
CA GLY A 210 -22.73 10.28 14.66
C GLY A 210 -23.64 10.23 13.44
N LEU A 211 -23.10 10.45 12.24
CA LEU A 211 -23.85 10.42 10.98
C LEU A 211 -23.88 9.00 10.41
N LEU A 212 -24.93 8.67 9.65
CA LEU A 212 -24.98 7.43 8.88
C LEU A 212 -23.83 7.35 7.87
N SER A 213 -23.34 6.13 7.62
CA SER A 213 -22.17 5.89 6.76
C SER A 213 -22.35 6.36 5.32
N LEU A 214 -23.59 6.41 4.83
CA LEU A 214 -23.95 6.99 3.53
C LEU A 214 -25.23 7.82 3.74
N PRO A 215 -25.35 9.01 3.11
CA PRO A 215 -26.62 9.70 3.03
C PRO A 215 -27.56 8.89 2.11
N SER A 216 -28.46 8.12 2.70
CA SER A 216 -29.42 7.29 1.97
C SER A 216 -30.65 8.12 1.62
N HIS A 217 -30.63 8.87 0.53
CA HIS A 217 -31.89 9.11 -0.18
C HIS A 217 -32.16 7.87 -1.02
N LYS A 218 -32.83 6.87 -0.42
CA LYS A 218 -33.41 5.69 -1.09
C LYS A 218 -32.54 5.07 -2.19
N ILE A 219 -31.56 4.26 -1.81
CA ILE A 219 -31.07 3.21 -2.70
C ILE A 219 -31.59 1.92 -2.11
N LEU A 220 -32.50 1.27 -2.85
CA LEU A 220 -33.23 0.03 -2.59
C LEU A 220 -34.64 0.18 -1.99
N GLU A 221 -35.60 -0.18 -2.83
CA GLU A 221 -36.95 -0.63 -2.51
C GLU A 221 -36.88 -1.75 -1.45
N PHE A 222 -37.05 -1.42 -0.18
CA PHE A 222 -37.45 -2.37 0.87
C PHE A 222 -38.42 -1.68 1.82
N GLU A 223 -39.54 -2.36 2.07
CA GLU A 223 -40.81 -1.87 2.62
C GLU A 223 -40.83 -1.68 4.15
N GLU A 224 -39.83 -1.02 4.75
CA GLU A 224 -39.98 -0.56 6.14
C GLU A 224 -39.57 0.92 6.27
N GLU A 225 -40.53 1.73 6.74
CA GLU A 225 -40.37 3.16 6.99
C GLU A 225 -39.30 3.40 8.06
N VAL A 226 -38.08 3.69 7.62
CA VAL A 226 -37.07 4.33 8.48
C VAL A 226 -37.56 5.76 8.74
N LYS A 227 -37.82 6.10 10.00
CA LYS A 227 -38.28 7.44 10.39
C LYS A 227 -37.16 8.47 10.10
N GLU A 228 -37.51 9.60 9.50
CA GLU A 228 -36.56 10.67 9.13
C GLU A 228 -35.72 11.17 10.31
N GLU A 229 -36.27 11.07 11.52
CA GLU A 229 -35.65 11.41 12.80
C GLU A 229 -34.40 10.56 13.11
N ASP A 230 -34.41 9.29 12.70
CA ASP A 230 -33.32 8.32 12.94
C ASP A 230 -32.17 8.47 11.92
N LEU A 231 -32.38 9.23 10.83
CA LEU A 231 -31.40 9.45 9.77
C LEU A 231 -30.41 10.59 10.07
N GLY A 232 -30.65 11.38 11.13
CA GLY A 232 -29.88 12.59 11.42
C GLY A 232 -29.95 13.62 10.28
N TYR A 233 -31.07 13.66 9.58
CA TYR A 233 -31.29 14.48 8.38
C TYR A 233 -31.60 15.93 8.74
N ASP A 234 -30.77 16.86 8.25
CA ASP A 234 -31.10 18.29 8.18
C ASP A 234 -31.69 18.59 6.79
N PRO A 235 -32.98 18.94 6.69
CA PRO A 235 -33.67 19.17 5.41
C PRO A 235 -33.10 20.34 4.59
N ASP A 236 -32.35 21.26 5.21
CA ASP A 236 -31.71 22.38 4.50
C ASP A 236 -30.31 22.02 3.94
N THR A 237 -29.77 20.87 4.33
CA THR A 237 -28.48 20.41 3.81
C THR A 237 -28.68 19.78 2.42
N ARG A 238 -28.39 20.53 1.36
CA ARG A 238 -28.25 19.99 -0.02
C ARG A 238 -27.04 19.05 -0.07
N VAL A 239 -27.26 17.79 0.31
CA VAL A 239 -26.26 16.74 0.21
C VAL A 239 -26.03 16.40 -1.26
N THR A 240 -24.97 16.93 -1.86
CA THR A 240 -24.42 16.32 -3.07
C THR A 240 -23.28 15.42 -2.61
N TYR A 241 -23.54 14.11 -2.65
CA TYR A 241 -22.63 13.03 -2.23
C TYR A 241 -21.15 13.30 -2.56
N LEU A 242 -20.87 13.81 -3.76
CA LEU A 242 -19.53 14.11 -4.22
C LEU A 242 -18.89 15.32 -3.50
N GLN A 243 -19.64 16.37 -3.16
CA GLN A 243 -19.09 17.55 -2.48
C GLN A 243 -18.72 17.24 -1.03
N ASP A 244 -19.53 16.43 -0.33
CA ASP A 244 -19.23 15.99 1.04
C ASP A 244 -18.05 15.02 1.07
N VAL A 245 -17.95 14.12 0.08
CA VAL A 245 -16.77 13.26 -0.11
C VAL A 245 -15.51 14.11 -0.32
N LEU A 246 -15.58 15.09 -1.23
CA LEU A 246 -14.44 15.97 -1.55
C LEU A 246 -14.09 16.92 -0.41
N LYS A 247 -15.07 17.35 0.40
CA LYS A 247 -14.87 18.18 1.59
C LYS A 247 -14.24 17.37 2.71
N GLY A 248 -14.80 16.20 3.03
CA GLY A 248 -14.25 15.30 4.04
C GLY A 248 -12.83 14.84 3.71
N PHE A 249 -12.53 14.57 2.42
CA PHE A 249 -11.17 14.24 1.99
C PHE A 249 -10.21 15.40 2.25
N ARG A 250 -10.53 16.63 1.79
CA ARG A 250 -9.70 17.83 2.04
C ARG A 250 -9.48 18.11 3.52
N ASP A 251 -10.55 18.06 4.32
CA ASP A 251 -10.48 18.30 5.77
C ASP A 251 -9.57 17.28 6.51
N THR A 252 -9.39 16.09 5.93
CA THR A 252 -8.61 14.98 6.52
C THR A 252 -7.17 14.91 5.98
N THR A 253 -6.95 15.24 4.70
CA THR A 253 -5.64 15.12 4.04
C THR A 253 -4.82 16.41 4.02
N GLU A 254 -5.41 17.58 4.27
CA GLU A 254 -4.72 18.88 4.22
C GLU A 254 -4.22 19.38 5.59
N ARG A 255 -4.24 18.55 6.64
CA ARG A 255 -3.67 18.92 7.94
C ARG A 255 -2.15 18.66 7.99
N GLU A 256 -1.42 19.74 8.30
CA GLU A 256 0.03 19.96 8.48
C GLU A 256 1.03 18.80 8.31
N PRO A 257 2.23 19.06 7.74
CA PRO A 257 3.29 18.07 7.59
C PRO A 257 3.71 17.57 8.97
N ARG A 258 3.36 16.32 9.29
CA ARG A 258 3.79 15.69 10.53
C ARG A 258 5.25 15.27 10.43
N SER A 259 6.10 15.96 11.18
CA SER A 259 7.36 15.45 11.70
C SER A 259 7.08 14.12 12.41
N ARG A 260 7.65 13.03 11.90
CA ARG A 260 7.72 11.75 12.61
C ARG A 260 9.02 11.76 13.42
N LEU A 261 8.90 11.62 14.75
CA LEU A 261 9.96 11.22 15.66
C LEU A 261 10.10 9.69 15.61
#